data_AF-B1C7D0-F1
#
_entry.id   AF-B1C7D0-F1
#
_cell.length_a   1.000
_cell.length_b   1.000
_cell.length_c   1.000
_cell.angle_alpha   90.00
_cell.angle_beta   90.00
_cell.angle_gamma   90.00
#
_symmetry.space_group_name_H-M   'P 1'
#
loop_
_entity.id
_entity.type
_entity.pdbx_description
1 polymer ?
#
loop_
_entity_poly.entity_id
_entity_poly.type
_entity_poly.pdbx_seq_one_letter_code
_entity_poly.pdbx_strand_id
1 'polypeptide(L)'
;MKKKFLLGVFTLLSALLCLENVYANSSWGWVDKRPFDLLPLVIIITLTIEVLMTINCLDEKKWIIVITVITLANLVSFAAPYIYIQGFGAEVGYTFKECLDNIPTYNVCFIYLLMTVIIELPIVYGILKSYTQNKTKLFKRIILANTITTVLVFIIERIFCSGSY
;
A
#
# COMPACT_ATOMS: atom_id res chain seq x y z
N MET A 1 13.28 -15.02 15.89
CA MET A 1 12.10 -14.22 15.45
C MET A 1 12.32 -13.50 14.12
N LYS A 2 13.39 -12.70 13.92
CA LYS A 2 13.61 -11.93 12.67
C LYS A 2 13.59 -12.75 11.37
N LYS A 3 14.21 -13.94 11.33
CA LYS A 3 14.22 -14.82 10.15
C LYS A 3 12.83 -15.38 9.79
N LYS A 4 11.99 -15.69 10.78
CA LYS A 4 10.63 -16.22 10.54
C LYS A 4 9.67 -15.14 10.03
N PHE A 5 9.83 -13.89 10.50
CA PHE A 5 9.06 -12.75 9.99
C PHE A 5 9.45 -12.39 8.55
N LEU A 6 10.75 -12.30 8.26
CA LEU A 6 11.23 -12.08 6.88
C LEU A 6 10.81 -13.20 5.94
N LEU A 7 10.88 -14.45 6.39
CA LEU A 7 10.41 -15.60 5.62
C LEU A 7 8.90 -15.52 5.36
N GLY A 8 8.10 -15.12 6.35
CA GLY A 8 6.65 -14.92 6.21
C GLY A 8 6.27 -13.79 5.25
N VAL A 9 7.00 -12.68 5.27
CA VAL A 9 6.85 -11.58 4.30
C VAL A 9 7.25 -12.06 2.91
N PHE A 10 8.34 -12.81 2.80
CA PHE A 10 8.80 -13.36 1.53
C PHE A 10 7.83 -14.41 0.95
N THR A 11 7.28 -15.31 1.78
CA THR A 11 6.25 -16.27 1.32
C THR A 11 4.96 -15.59 0.89
N LEU A 12 4.53 -14.55 1.63
CA LEU A 12 3.38 -13.75 1.23
C LEU A 12 3.64 -13.03 -0.10
N LEU A 13 4.80 -12.39 -0.25
CA LEU A 13 5.24 -11.74 -1.49
C LEU A 13 5.29 -12.72 -2.68
N SER A 14 5.79 -13.94 -2.48
CA SER A 14 5.79 -14.97 -3.53
C SER A 14 4.40 -15.51 -3.85
N ALA A 15 3.48 -15.57 -2.87
CA ALA A 15 2.09 -15.93 -3.12
C ALA A 15 1.34 -14.85 -3.92
N LEU A 16 1.67 -13.57 -3.69
CA LEU A 16 1.17 -12.44 -4.48
C LEU A 16 1.62 -12.48 -5.94
N LEU A 17 2.79 -13.07 -6.22
CA LEU A 17 3.34 -13.23 -7.56
C LEU A 17 2.79 -14.46 -8.32
N CYS A 18 2.07 -15.37 -7.64
CA CYS A 18 1.50 -16.57 -8.24
C CYS A 18 0.04 -16.40 -8.72
N LEU A 19 -0.51 -15.20 -8.70
CA LEU A 19 -1.83 -14.92 -9.28
C LEU A 19 -1.66 -14.80 -10.80
N GLU A 20 -2.42 -15.64 -11.50
CA GLU A 20 -2.23 -16.03 -12.90
C GLU A 20 -1.84 -14.88 -13.86
N ASN A 21 -0.83 -15.14 -14.70
CA ASN A 21 -0.55 -14.34 -15.88
C ASN A 21 -1.67 -14.59 -16.90
N VAL A 22 -2.77 -13.85 -16.80
CA VAL A 22 -3.73 -13.82 -17.88
C VAL A 22 -3.34 -12.68 -18.83
N TYR A 23 -3.04 -13.06 -20.06
CA TYR A 23 -2.62 -12.15 -21.11
C TYR A 23 -3.70 -11.09 -21.37
N ALA A 24 -3.30 -9.85 -21.57
CA ALA A 24 -4.19 -8.77 -21.97
C ALA A 24 -4.69 -9.02 -23.40
N ASN A 25 -5.88 -9.60 -23.55
CA ASN A 25 -6.75 -9.29 -24.68
C ASN A 25 -7.79 -8.27 -24.19
N SER A 26 -8.30 -7.45 -25.11
CA SER A 26 -9.17 -6.28 -24.87
C SER A 26 -10.56 -6.59 -24.27
N SER A 27 -10.74 -7.78 -23.68
CA SER A 27 -12.01 -8.30 -23.17
C SER A 27 -12.10 -8.23 -21.65
N TRP A 28 -10.98 -7.99 -20.96
CA TRP A 28 -10.95 -7.93 -19.50
C TRP A 28 -11.71 -6.72 -18.95
N GLY A 29 -12.54 -6.95 -17.94
CA GLY A 29 -13.23 -5.90 -17.18
C GLY A 29 -13.62 -6.33 -15.77
N TRP A 30 -13.88 -5.34 -14.91
CA TRP A 30 -14.39 -5.55 -13.56
C TRP A 30 -15.88 -5.98 -13.60
N VAL A 31 -16.23 -7.02 -12.85
CA VAL A 31 -17.59 -7.58 -12.79
C VAL A 31 -18.37 -6.97 -11.62
N ASP A 32 -17.75 -6.92 -10.44
CA ASP A 32 -18.35 -6.33 -9.24
C ASP A 32 -17.75 -4.94 -8.95
N LYS A 33 -17.06 -4.79 -7.81
CA LYS A 33 -16.42 -3.52 -7.41
C LYS A 33 -15.02 -3.43 -7.97
N ARG A 34 -14.62 -2.22 -8.35
CA ARG A 34 -13.24 -1.92 -8.70
C ARG A 34 -12.44 -1.65 -7.43
N PRO A 35 -11.13 -1.90 -7.41
CA PRO A 35 -10.23 -1.51 -6.32
C PRO A 35 -10.38 -0.03 -5.94
N PHE A 36 -10.59 0.84 -6.94
CA PHE A 36 -10.82 2.26 -6.73
C PHE A 36 -12.10 2.57 -5.93
N ASP A 37 -13.16 1.77 -6.10
CA ASP A 37 -14.42 1.95 -5.38
C ASP A 37 -14.28 1.61 -3.87
N LEU A 38 -13.27 0.81 -3.51
CA LEU A 38 -12.94 0.47 -2.12
C LEU A 38 -11.94 1.45 -1.49
N LEU A 39 -11.37 2.37 -2.27
CA LEU A 39 -10.28 3.24 -1.84
C LEU A 39 -10.60 4.06 -0.57
N PRO A 40 -11.80 4.68 -0.41
CA PRO A 40 -12.11 5.42 0.82
C PRO A 40 -12.06 4.55 2.08
N LEU A 41 -12.58 3.32 2.00
CA LEU A 41 -12.55 2.37 3.10
C LEU A 41 -11.12 1.93 3.41
N VAL A 42 -10.35 1.62 2.37
CA VAL A 42 -8.94 1.23 2.47
C VAL A 42 -8.15 2.33 3.18
N ILE A 43 -8.25 3.58 2.73
CA ILE A 43 -7.55 4.73 3.34
C ILE A 43 -7.88 4.87 4.83
N ILE A 44 -9.16 4.76 5.20
CA ILE A 44 -9.56 4.89 6.62
C ILE A 44 -8.91 3.79 7.45
N ILE A 45 -8.94 2.54 6.98
CA ILE A 45 -8.36 1.40 7.71
C ILE A 45 -6.84 1.52 7.81
N THR A 46 -6.15 1.85 6.71
CA THR A 46 -4.68 1.95 6.70
C THR A 46 -4.20 3.06 7.63
N LEU A 47 -4.75 4.27 7.49
CA LEU A 47 -4.39 5.40 8.34
C LEU A 47 -4.67 5.12 9.82
N THR A 48 -5.80 4.48 10.13
CA THR A 48 -6.15 4.13 11.51
C THR A 48 -5.09 3.21 12.12
N ILE A 49 -4.73 2.13 11.42
CA ILE A 49 -3.75 1.15 11.90
C ILE A 49 -2.37 1.81 12.04
N GLU A 50 -1.92 2.54 11.03
CA GLU A 50 -0.59 3.14 11.01
C GLU A 50 -0.43 4.22 12.07
N VAL A 51 -1.43 5.08 12.26
CA VAL A 51 -1.44 6.09 13.33
C VAL A 51 -1.38 5.41 14.69
N LEU A 52 -2.26 4.44 14.96
CA LEU A 52 -2.31 3.75 16.25
C LEU A 52 -1.02 2.97 16.54
N MET A 53 -0.45 2.29 15.55
CA MET A 53 0.79 1.54 15.74
C MET A 53 1.98 2.46 15.99
N THR A 54 2.05 3.58 15.28
CA THR A 54 3.17 4.54 15.34
C THR A 54 3.13 5.39 16.59
N ILE A 55 1.97 5.97 16.96
CA ILE A 55 1.84 6.82 18.15
C ILE A 55 2.20 6.06 19.44
N ASN A 56 1.91 4.76 19.49
CA ASN A 56 2.23 3.89 20.63
C ASN A 56 3.71 3.49 20.70
N CYS A 57 4.53 3.92 19.74
CA CYS A 57 5.98 3.75 19.78
C CYS A 57 6.74 5.02 20.13
N LEU A 58 6.08 6.17 20.17
CA LEU A 58 6.69 7.43 20.54
C LEU A 58 6.69 7.61 22.06
N ASP A 59 7.74 8.25 22.57
CA ASP A 59 7.81 8.65 23.98
C ASP A 59 6.97 9.90 24.21
N GLU A 60 6.96 10.82 23.23
CA GLU A 60 6.04 11.95 23.18
C GLU A 60 4.92 11.72 22.18
N LYS A 61 3.67 11.61 22.67
CA LYS A 61 2.48 11.36 21.83
C LYS A 61 1.99 12.61 21.11
N LYS A 62 2.74 13.09 20.11
CA LYS A 62 2.36 14.23 19.25
C LYS A 62 1.33 13.80 18.20
N TRP A 63 0.09 13.57 18.61
CA TRP A 63 -0.99 13.06 17.75
C TRP A 63 -1.14 13.82 16.43
N ILE A 64 -1.18 15.15 16.47
CA ILE A 64 -1.35 15.98 15.26
C ILE A 64 -0.19 15.74 14.29
N ILE A 65 1.06 15.74 14.78
CA ILE A 65 2.24 15.50 13.93
C ILE A 65 2.19 14.10 13.32
N VAL A 66 1.85 13.09 14.12
CA VAL A 66 1.76 11.70 13.64
C VAL A 66 0.68 11.55 12.56
N ILE A 67 -0.52 12.07 12.80
CA ILE A 67 -1.63 12.00 11.83
C ILE A 67 -1.24 12.73 10.55
N THR A 68 -0.69 13.94 10.64
CA THR A 68 -0.28 14.71 9.47
C THR A 68 0.81 14.01 8.66
N VAL A 69 1.88 13.55 9.33
CA VAL A 69 3.01 12.90 8.66
C VAL A 69 2.60 11.60 8.00
N ILE A 70 1.82 10.75 8.69
CA ILE A 70 1.36 9.48 8.12
C ILE A 70 0.42 9.74 6.94
N THR A 71 -0.55 10.65 7.10
CA THR A 71 -1.50 10.98 6.01
C THR A 71 -0.77 11.48 4.76
N LEU A 72 0.20 12.40 4.92
CA LEU A 72 0.98 12.92 3.80
C LEU A 72 1.86 11.85 3.16
N ALA A 73 2.51 11.01 3.98
CA ALA A 73 3.37 9.94 3.48
C ALA A 73 2.56 8.88 2.71
N ASN A 74 1.40 8.49 3.22
CA ASN A 74 0.44 7.63 2.53
C ASN A 74 -0.08 8.27 1.25
N LEU A 75 -0.44 9.56 1.26
CA LEU A 75 -0.92 10.24 0.06
C LEU A 75 0.12 10.19 -1.07
N VAL A 76 1.39 10.44 -0.75
CA VAL A 76 2.48 10.39 -1.74
C VAL A 76 2.75 8.95 -2.18
N SER A 77 2.75 7.98 -1.26
CA SER A 77 2.99 6.57 -1.61
C SER A 77 1.86 5.97 -2.44
N PHE A 78 0.60 6.34 -2.17
CA PHE A 78 -0.56 5.94 -2.99
C PHE A 78 -0.54 6.61 -4.37
N ALA A 79 -0.13 7.87 -4.48
CA ALA A 79 -0.08 8.57 -5.76
C ALA A 79 1.03 8.04 -6.69
N ALA A 80 2.16 7.58 -6.13
CA ALA A 80 3.34 7.23 -6.91
C ALA A 80 3.11 6.12 -7.96
N PRO A 81 2.43 5.00 -7.67
CA PRO A 81 2.15 3.97 -8.68
C PRO A 81 1.20 4.44 -9.78
N TYR A 82 0.22 5.28 -9.48
CA TYR A 82 -0.65 5.87 -10.50
C TYR A 82 0.11 6.79 -11.45
N ILE A 83 1.02 7.61 -10.90
CA ILE A 83 1.93 8.45 -11.69
C ILE A 83 2.85 7.57 -12.56
N TYR A 84 3.35 6.46 -12.00
CA TYR A 84 4.19 5.53 -12.74
C TYR A 84 3.44 4.86 -13.90
N ILE A 85 2.22 4.36 -13.67
CA ILE A 85 1.39 3.75 -14.71
C ILE A 85 1.11 4.78 -15.81
N GLN A 86 0.66 5.98 -15.46
CA GLN A 86 0.33 7.00 -16.46
C GLN A 86 1.56 7.54 -17.21
N GLY A 87 2.71 7.65 -16.55
CA GLY A 87 3.93 8.22 -17.13
C GLY A 87 4.81 7.23 -17.89
N PHE A 88 4.76 5.94 -17.53
CA PHE A 88 5.73 4.94 -18.01
C PHE A 88 5.14 3.57 -18.35
N GLY A 89 3.92 3.24 -17.90
CA GLY A 89 3.37 1.88 -17.98
C GLY A 89 2.11 1.72 -18.84
N ALA A 90 1.38 2.80 -19.14
CA ALA A 90 0.24 2.77 -20.02
C ALA A 90 0.72 2.63 -21.47
N GLU A 91 0.07 1.77 -22.27
CA GLU A 91 0.20 1.86 -23.71
C GLU A 91 -0.18 3.29 -24.13
N VAL A 92 0.69 3.90 -24.94
CA VAL A 92 0.54 5.29 -25.39
C VAL A 92 -0.85 5.47 -26.01
N GLY A 93 -1.77 6.13 -25.29
CA GLY A 93 -3.12 6.40 -25.77
C GLY A 93 -4.25 6.21 -24.75
N TYR A 94 -4.05 5.47 -23.67
CA TYR A 94 -5.08 5.31 -22.64
C TYR A 94 -5.16 6.52 -21.69
N THR A 95 -6.39 7.00 -21.44
CA THR A 95 -6.70 7.96 -20.38
C THR A 95 -6.59 7.31 -19.00
N PHE A 96 -6.44 8.13 -17.95
CA PHE A 96 -6.39 7.64 -16.56
C PHE A 96 -7.60 6.77 -16.20
N LYS A 97 -8.79 7.15 -16.68
CA LYS A 97 -10.01 6.37 -16.48
C LYS A 97 -9.93 5.01 -17.17
N GLU A 98 -9.47 4.97 -18.41
CA GLU A 98 -9.35 3.71 -19.15
C GLU A 98 -8.28 2.78 -18.56
N CYS A 99 -7.23 3.32 -17.94
CA CYS A 99 -6.27 2.53 -17.18
C CYS A 99 -6.94 1.86 -15.96
N LEU A 100 -7.83 2.57 -15.25
CA LEU A 100 -8.56 2.02 -14.10
C LEU A 100 -9.60 0.97 -14.50
N ASP A 101 -10.26 1.19 -15.64
CA ASP A 101 -11.38 0.35 -16.08
C ASP A 101 -10.91 -0.91 -16.83
N ASN A 102 -9.80 -0.83 -17.57
CA ASN A 102 -9.38 -1.90 -18.51
C ASN A 102 -8.06 -2.59 -18.13
N ILE A 103 -7.42 -2.20 -17.04
CA ILE A 103 -6.21 -2.87 -16.54
C ILE A 103 -6.52 -3.46 -15.16
N PRO A 104 -6.08 -4.69 -14.83
CA PRO A 104 -6.18 -5.29 -13.49
C PRO A 104 -5.28 -4.58 -12.47
N THR A 105 -5.46 -3.27 -12.29
CA THR A 105 -4.76 -2.45 -11.31
C THR A 105 -5.46 -2.54 -9.95
N TYR A 106 -5.00 -3.49 -9.14
CA TYR A 106 -5.28 -3.55 -7.71
C TYR A 106 -4.53 -2.43 -6.97
N ASN A 107 -5.08 -1.89 -5.86
CA ASN A 107 -4.36 -0.90 -5.04
C ASN A 107 -3.17 -1.55 -4.30
N VAL A 108 -3.18 -2.88 -4.12
CA VAL A 108 -2.00 -3.63 -3.66
C VAL A 108 -1.47 -4.49 -4.80
N CYS A 109 -0.47 -3.94 -5.49
CA CYS A 109 0.43 -4.71 -6.33
C CYS A 109 1.86 -4.63 -5.78
N PHE A 110 2.77 -5.49 -6.24
CA PHE A 110 4.17 -5.49 -5.78
C PHE A 110 4.82 -4.08 -5.89
N ILE A 111 4.47 -3.33 -6.94
CA ILE A 111 4.92 -1.96 -7.16
C ILE A 111 4.40 -1.01 -6.06
N TYR A 112 3.14 -1.14 -5.63
CA TYR A 112 2.59 -0.35 -4.53
C TYR A 112 3.35 -0.61 -3.23
N LEU A 113 3.50 -1.87 -2.84
CA LEU A 113 4.23 -2.23 -1.61
C LEU A 113 5.68 -1.72 -1.64
N LEU A 114 6.35 -1.80 -2.80
CA LEU A 114 7.69 -1.29 -2.96
C LEU A 114 7.73 0.24 -2.81
N MET A 115 6.80 0.97 -3.44
CA MET A 115 6.71 2.43 -3.34
C MET A 115 6.40 2.88 -1.91
N THR A 116 5.52 2.16 -1.20
CA THR A 116 5.25 2.41 0.20
C THR A 116 6.51 2.29 1.05
N VAL A 117 7.31 1.23 0.87
CA VAL A 117 8.58 1.09 1.60
C VAL A 117 9.61 2.16 1.20
N ILE A 118 9.69 2.53 -0.07
CA ILE A 118 10.67 3.52 -0.56
C ILE A 118 10.31 4.95 -0.14
N ILE A 119 9.02 5.28 -0.08
CA ILE A 119 8.54 6.65 0.14
C ILE A 119 8.11 6.86 1.58
N GLU A 120 7.21 6.02 2.10
CA GLU A 120 6.62 6.23 3.41
C GLU A 120 7.65 6.07 4.53
N LEU A 121 8.45 5.01 4.44
CA LEU A 121 9.44 4.70 5.46
C LEU A 121 10.41 5.87 5.72
N PRO A 122 11.10 6.48 4.73
CA PRO A 122 12.01 7.58 5.00
C PRO A 122 11.29 8.85 5.50
N ILE A 123 10.08 9.13 5.02
CA ILE A 123 9.31 10.31 5.47
C ILE A 123 8.91 10.14 6.95
N VAL A 124 8.19 9.06 7.26
CA VAL A 124 7.65 8.81 8.60
C VAL A 124 8.78 8.63 9.61
N TYR A 125 9.78 7.79 9.29
CA TYR A 125 10.93 7.59 10.18
C TYR A 125 11.78 8.87 10.30
N GLY A 126 12.02 9.58 9.19
CA GLY A 126 12.84 10.77 9.15
C GLY A 126 12.34 11.87 10.08
N ILE A 127 11.02 12.08 10.09
CA ILE A 127 10.37 13.10 10.92
C ILE A 127 10.15 12.59 12.35
N LEU A 128 9.65 11.37 12.54
CA LEU A 128 9.21 10.92 13.85
C LEU A 128 10.32 10.39 14.77
N LYS A 129 11.52 10.09 14.24
CA LYS A 129 12.65 9.57 15.03
C LYS A 129 13.14 10.51 16.14
N SER A 130 12.83 11.80 16.09
CA SER A 130 13.17 12.78 17.13
C SER A 130 12.25 12.69 18.35
N TYR A 131 11.06 12.11 18.20
CA TYR A 131 10.06 11.96 19.28
C TYR A 131 10.13 10.60 19.99
N THR A 132 11.21 9.83 19.74
CA THR A 132 11.46 8.57 20.46
C THR A 132 12.93 8.34 20.79
N GLN A 133 13.17 7.78 21.97
CA GLN A 133 14.45 7.25 22.41
C GLN A 133 14.77 5.93 21.70
N ASN A 134 13.76 5.10 21.40
CA ASN A 134 13.95 3.80 20.77
C ASN A 134 13.66 3.83 19.26
N LYS A 135 14.59 4.42 18.51
CA LYS A 135 14.54 4.55 17.05
C LYS A 135 14.37 3.19 16.34
N THR A 136 14.98 2.13 16.88
CA THR A 136 14.86 0.77 16.32
C THR A 136 13.44 0.22 16.47
N LYS A 137 12.76 0.50 17.58
CA LYS A 137 11.36 0.12 17.80
C LYS A 137 10.45 0.84 16.81
N LEU A 138 10.63 2.15 16.63
CA LEU A 138 9.87 2.94 15.66
C LEU A 138 10.06 2.40 14.23
N PHE A 139 11.30 2.21 13.79
CA PHE A 139 11.61 1.69 12.46
C PHE A 139 10.91 0.34 12.18
N LYS A 140 11.03 -0.62 13.10
CA LYS A 140 10.35 -1.92 12.99
C LYS A 140 8.84 -1.79 12.98
N ARG A 141 8.29 -0.84 13.73
CA ARG A 141 6.85 -0.63 13.81
C ARG A 141 6.28 -0.07 12.51
N ILE A 142 6.97 0.88 11.88
CA ILE A 142 6.56 1.44 10.59
C ILE A 142 6.51 0.32 9.54
N ILE A 143 7.56 -0.50 9.44
CA ILE A 143 7.58 -1.66 8.53
C ILE A 143 6.44 -2.62 8.82
N LEU A 144 6.22 -2.95 10.10
CA LEU A 144 5.17 -3.88 10.50
C LEU A 144 3.78 -3.33 10.18
N ALA A 145 3.52 -2.05 10.45
CA ALA A 145 2.24 -1.40 10.17
C ALA A 145 1.93 -1.47 8.67
N ASN A 146 2.88 -1.03 7.84
CA ASN A 146 2.78 -1.10 6.38
C ASN A 146 2.58 -2.51 5.84
N THR A 147 3.26 -3.49 6.42
CA THR A 147 3.08 -4.90 6.05
C THR A 147 1.65 -5.35 6.36
N ILE A 148 1.15 -5.05 7.56
CA ILE A 148 -0.21 -5.43 8.00
C ILE A 148 -1.27 -4.73 7.13
N THR A 149 -1.14 -3.42 6.91
CA THR A 149 -2.09 -2.65 6.10
C THR A 149 -2.11 -3.14 4.67
N THR A 150 -0.94 -3.41 4.07
CA THR A 150 -0.85 -4.03 2.73
C THR A 150 -1.55 -5.39 2.66
N VAL A 151 -1.30 -6.28 3.63
CA VAL A 151 -1.96 -7.60 3.68
C VAL A 151 -3.48 -7.45 3.77
N LEU A 152 -3.95 -6.54 4.63
CA LEU A 152 -5.38 -6.31 4.82
C LEU A 152 -6.04 -5.77 3.55
N VAL A 153 -5.42 -4.80 2.88
CA VAL A 153 -5.95 -4.26 1.63
C VAL A 153 -5.98 -5.34 0.55
N PHE A 154 -4.93 -6.15 0.44
CA PHE A 154 -4.93 -7.31 -0.47
C PHE A 154 -6.10 -8.26 -0.21
N ILE A 155 -6.36 -8.61 1.06
CA ILE A 155 -7.48 -9.48 1.43
C ILE A 155 -8.82 -8.83 1.07
N ILE A 156 -9.00 -7.55 1.40
CA ILE A 156 -10.22 -6.80 1.09
C ILE A 156 -10.47 -6.81 -0.42
N GLU A 157 -9.46 -6.48 -1.22
CA GLU A 157 -9.58 -6.47 -2.67
C GLU A 157 -9.91 -7.85 -3.24
N ARG A 158 -9.30 -8.92 -2.74
CA ARG A 158 -9.59 -10.28 -3.22
C ARG A 158 -10.97 -10.80 -2.83
N ILE A 159 -11.57 -10.25 -1.77
CA ILE A 159 -12.94 -10.59 -1.37
C ILE A 159 -13.97 -9.81 -2.19
N PHE A 160 -13.70 -8.54 -2.48
CA PHE A 160 -14.71 -7.61 -3.04
C PHE A 160 -14.53 -7.25 -4.50
N CYS A 161 -13.34 -7.45 -5.08
CA CYS A 161 -13.05 -7.13 -6.48
C CYS A 161 -12.90 -8.41 -7.30
N SER A 162 -13.82 -8.59 -8.25
CA SER A 162 -13.82 -9.67 -9.23
C SER A 162 -13.70 -9.07 -10.64
N GLY A 163 -12.89 -9.68 -11.48
CA GLY A 163 -12.74 -9.32 -12.89
C GLY A 163 -12.81 -10.57 -13.76
N SER A 164 -13.29 -10.42 -14.99
CA SER A 164 -13.38 -11.49 -15.97
C SER A 164 -12.91 -10.98 -17.33
N TYR A 165 -12.44 -11.91 -18.16
CA TYR A 165 -12.27 -11.74 -19.60
C TYR A 165 -13.59 -12.02 -20.34
#